data_AF-A0A6P0XX10-F1
#
_entry.id   AF-A0A6P0XX10-F1
#
_cell.length_a   1.000
_cell.length_b   1.000
_cell.length_c   1.000
_cell.angle_alpha   90.00
_cell.angle_beta   90.00
_cell.angle_gamma   90.00
#
_symmetry.space_group_name_H-M   'P 1'
#
loop_
_entity.id
_entity.type
_entity.pdbx_description
1 polymer ?
#
loop_
_entity_poly.entity_id
_entity_poly.type
_entity_poly.pdbx_seq_one_letter_code
_entity_poly.pdbx_strand_id
1 'polypeptide(L)'
;SNLIEANLAGANLSGAIMHGTTMQKADLTDTNLSWADLYQAYMEEAKLNRANLSNANLNQAKLEQTDFCGATLPSGKKGDCSNDKK
;
A
#
# COMPACT_ATOMS: atom_id res chain seq x y z
N SER A 1 -11.35 3.72 8.95
CA SER A 1 -12.32 3.69 7.83
C SER A 1 -12.34 2.32 7.17
N ASN A 2 -13.41 1.97 6.44
CA ASN A 2 -13.50 0.71 5.70
C ASN A 2 -13.48 1.00 4.19
N LEU A 3 -12.46 0.46 3.51
CA LEU A 3 -12.17 0.57 2.08
C LEU A 3 -11.82 -0.81 1.51
N ILE A 4 -12.40 -1.88 2.08
CA ILE A 4 -12.23 -3.25 1.58
C ILE A 4 -12.63 -3.29 0.10
N GLU A 5 -11.79 -3.91 -0.74
CA GLU A 5 -11.99 -4.05 -2.20
C GLU A 5 -12.19 -2.72 -2.95
N ALA A 6 -11.87 -1.59 -2.32
CA ALA A 6 -12.00 -0.29 -2.96
C ALA A 6 -11.00 -0.15 -4.14
N ASN A 7 -11.44 0.47 -5.22
CA ASN A 7 -10.55 0.89 -6.30
C ASN A 7 -10.04 2.30 -6.04
N LEU A 8 -8.74 2.41 -5.75
CA LEU A 8 -7.99 3.64 -5.50
C LEU A 8 -6.80 3.77 -6.47
N ALA A 9 -6.82 3.01 -7.57
CA ALA A 9 -5.72 2.97 -8.51
C ALA A 9 -5.42 4.37 -9.08
N GLY A 10 -4.15 4.76 -9.06
CA GLY A 10 -3.67 6.06 -9.51
C GLY A 10 -4.07 7.24 -8.61
N ALA A 11 -4.73 7.02 -7.47
CA ALA A 11 -5.09 8.10 -6.56
C ALA A 11 -3.85 8.80 -5.98
N ASN A 12 -3.99 10.09 -5.68
CA ASN A 12 -3.00 10.83 -4.90
C ASN A 12 -3.45 10.89 -3.42
N LEU A 13 -2.83 10.06 -2.59
CA LEU A 13 -3.04 9.97 -1.15
C LEU A 13 -1.78 10.39 -0.38
N SER A 14 -0.95 11.23 -0.98
CA SER A 14 0.28 11.73 -0.35
C SER A 14 -0.04 12.46 0.95
N GLY A 15 0.63 12.09 2.04
CA GLY A 15 0.43 12.68 3.35
C GLY A 15 -0.92 12.35 4.01
N ALA A 16 -1.71 11.43 3.43
CA ALA A 16 -2.99 11.04 4.00
C ALA A 16 -2.81 10.39 5.38
N ILE A 17 -3.71 10.71 6.32
CA ILE A 17 -3.79 10.08 7.63
C ILE A 17 -4.76 8.90 7.50
N MET A 18 -4.23 7.69 7.50
CA MET A 18 -4.97 6.45 7.24
C MET A 18 -4.76 5.41 8.36
N HIS A 19 -4.37 5.86 9.56
CA HIS A 19 -4.21 5.03 10.77
C HIS A 19 -5.38 4.06 10.91
N GLY A 20 -5.07 2.75 11.01
CA GLY A 20 -6.07 1.73 11.34
C GLY A 20 -7.13 1.50 10.26
N THR A 21 -6.94 2.04 9.05
CA THR A 21 -7.89 1.86 7.95
C THR A 21 -7.83 0.44 7.41
N THR A 22 -8.99 -0.13 7.12
CA THR A 22 -9.09 -1.44 6.48
C THR A 22 -9.18 -1.26 4.96
N MET A 23 -8.19 -1.78 4.24
CA MET A 23 -8.03 -1.75 2.79
C MET A 23 -7.69 -3.16 2.26
N GLN A 24 -8.20 -4.19 2.92
CA GLN A 24 -8.00 -5.57 2.48
C GLN A 24 -8.49 -5.72 1.04
N LYS A 25 -7.67 -6.32 0.18
CA LYS A 25 -7.95 -6.51 -1.26
C LYS A 25 -8.20 -5.22 -2.05
N ALA A 26 -7.89 -4.05 -1.50
CA ALA A 26 -8.02 -2.79 -2.23
C ALA A 26 -7.03 -2.74 -3.40
N ASP A 27 -7.44 -2.09 -4.48
CA ASP A 27 -6.56 -1.77 -5.60
C ASP A 27 -5.93 -0.40 -5.36
N LEU A 28 -4.65 -0.40 -5.00
CA LEU A 28 -3.78 0.77 -4.78
C LEU A 28 -2.66 0.81 -5.84
N THR A 29 -2.90 0.21 -7.01
CA THR A 29 -1.94 0.20 -8.13
C THR A 29 -1.66 1.63 -8.58
N ASP A 30 -0.38 1.96 -8.80
CA ASP A 30 0.08 3.30 -9.21
C ASP A 30 -0.31 4.46 -8.26
N THR A 31 -0.80 4.17 -7.05
CA THR A 31 -1.21 5.19 -6.07
C THR A 31 0.01 5.93 -5.49
N ASN A 32 -0.11 7.24 -5.30
CA ASN A 32 0.87 8.00 -4.52
C ASN A 32 0.50 8.00 -3.03
N LEU A 33 1.20 7.22 -2.23
CA LEU A 33 1.09 7.13 -0.76
C LEU A 33 2.31 7.75 -0.05
N SER A 34 3.09 8.60 -0.73
CA SER A 34 4.28 9.18 -0.13
C SER A 34 3.92 9.96 1.13
N TRP A 35 4.67 9.80 2.21
CA TRP A 35 4.41 10.45 3.50
C TRP A 35 3.08 10.09 4.18
N ALA A 36 2.32 9.12 3.66
CA ALA A 36 1.06 8.70 4.29
C ALA A 36 1.32 8.03 5.65
N ASP A 37 0.42 8.27 6.61
CA ASP A 37 0.42 7.55 7.89
C ASP A 37 -0.50 6.33 7.79
N LEU A 38 0.11 5.16 7.64
CA LEU A 38 -0.54 3.85 7.50
C LEU A 38 -0.32 2.99 8.76
N TYR A 39 -0.05 3.62 9.91
CA TYR A 39 0.13 2.91 11.17
C TYR A 39 -1.08 2.02 11.48
N GLN A 40 -0.84 0.75 11.79
CA GLN A 40 -1.89 -0.26 12.03
C GLN A 40 -2.92 -0.44 10.89
N ALA A 41 -2.62 -0.03 9.66
CA ALA A 41 -3.51 -0.28 8.53
C ALA A 41 -3.59 -1.78 8.19
N TYR A 42 -4.75 -2.22 7.73
CA TYR A 42 -5.01 -3.60 7.31
C TYR A 42 -5.04 -3.65 5.78
N MET A 43 -3.97 -4.15 5.15
CA MET A 43 -3.79 -4.17 3.69
C MET A 43 -3.51 -5.59 3.19
N GLU A 44 -3.95 -6.61 3.93
CA GLU A 44 -3.81 -8.00 3.50
C GLU A 44 -4.42 -8.18 2.09
N GLU A 45 -3.70 -8.88 1.21
CA GLU A 45 -4.07 -9.11 -0.20
C GLU A 45 -4.27 -7.82 -1.05
N ALA A 46 -3.90 -6.63 -0.56
CA ALA A 46 -4.00 -5.40 -1.36
C ALA A 46 -2.99 -5.38 -2.52
N LYS A 47 -3.34 -4.68 -3.59
CA LYS A 47 -2.46 -4.47 -4.76
C LYS A 47 -1.79 -3.12 -4.66
N LEU A 48 -0.49 -3.08 -4.40
CA LEU A 48 0.34 -1.87 -4.34
C LEU A 48 1.34 -1.81 -5.50
N ASN A 49 1.07 -2.52 -6.60
CA ASN A 49 1.94 -2.56 -7.76
C ASN A 49 2.28 -1.13 -8.22
N ARG A 50 3.57 -0.83 -8.33
CA ARG A 50 4.10 0.50 -8.71
C ARG A 50 3.67 1.68 -7.82
N ALA A 51 3.04 1.43 -6.66
CA ALA A 51 2.68 2.48 -5.73
C ALA A 51 3.93 3.19 -5.16
N ASN A 52 3.79 4.46 -4.80
CA ASN A 52 4.83 5.22 -4.14
C ASN A 52 4.56 5.30 -2.62
N LEU A 53 5.27 4.52 -1.81
CA LEU A 53 5.21 4.54 -0.35
C LEU A 53 6.41 5.25 0.27
N SER A 54 7.14 6.08 -0.48
CA SER A 54 8.31 6.79 0.03
C SER A 54 7.97 7.58 1.29
N ASN A 55 8.70 7.36 2.38
CA ASN A 55 8.47 7.97 3.70
C ASN A 55 7.10 7.66 4.34
N ALA A 56 6.34 6.68 3.85
CA ALA A 56 5.10 6.27 4.49
C ALA A 56 5.37 5.52 5.81
N ASN A 57 4.52 5.74 6.82
CA ASN A 57 4.61 5.03 8.09
C ASN A 57 3.82 3.71 8.01
N LEU A 58 4.52 2.59 7.81
CA LEU A 58 3.92 1.24 7.78
C LEU A 58 4.05 0.50 9.12
N ASN A 59 4.40 1.18 10.21
CA ASN A 59 4.57 0.51 11.50
C ASN A 59 3.28 -0.21 11.93
N GLN A 60 3.40 -1.49 12.28
CA GLN A 60 2.28 -2.38 12.65
C GLN A 60 1.21 -2.58 11.56
N ALA A 61 1.46 -2.17 10.31
CA ALA A 61 0.56 -2.49 9.21
C ALA A 61 0.56 -4.00 8.94
N LYS A 62 -0.61 -4.55 8.60
CA LYS A 62 -0.75 -5.94 8.15
C LYS A 62 -0.66 -5.99 6.63
N LEU A 63 0.36 -6.70 6.15
CA LEU A 63 0.84 -6.67 4.75
C LEU A 63 0.96 -8.09 4.16
N GLU A 64 0.33 -9.07 4.80
CA GLU A 64 0.33 -10.45 4.36
C GLU A 64 -0.27 -10.55 2.96
N GLN A 65 0.47 -11.18 2.04
CA GLN A 65 0.07 -11.35 0.63
C GLN A 65 -0.17 -10.05 -0.14
N THR A 66 0.22 -8.89 0.39
CA THR A 66 0.19 -7.63 -0.35
C THR A 66 1.19 -7.67 -1.50
N ASP A 67 0.74 -7.26 -2.70
CA ASP A 67 1.61 -7.21 -3.87
C ASP A 67 2.33 -5.85 -3.95
N PHE A 68 3.65 -5.86 -3.77
CA PHE A 68 4.50 -4.68 -3.86
C PHE A 68 5.31 -4.60 -5.15
N CYS A 69 5.02 -5.41 -6.17
CA CYS A 69 5.84 -5.45 -7.38
C CYS A 69 6.02 -4.04 -8.00
N GLY A 70 7.27 -3.59 -8.05
CA GLY A 70 7.65 -2.27 -8.57
C GLY A 70 7.32 -1.07 -7.68
N ALA A 71 6.66 -1.28 -6.54
CA ALA A 71 6.38 -0.23 -5.57
C ALA A 71 7.68 0.39 -5.03
N THR A 72 7.68 1.68 -4.71
CA THR A 72 8.76 2.28 -3.91
C THR A 72 8.40 2.16 -2.44
N LEU A 73 9.12 1.33 -1.68
CA LEU A 73 8.88 1.09 -0.25
C LEU A 73 9.32 2.30 0.61
N PRO A 74 8.91 2.40 1.89
CA PRO A 74 9.32 3.51 2.76
C PRO A 74 10.84 3.71 2.88
N SER A 75 11.62 2.63 2.74
CA SER A 75 13.09 2.66 2.73
C SER A 75 13.70 3.16 1.41
N GLY A 76 12.89 3.50 0.41
CA GLY A 76 13.31 3.83 -0.94
C GLY A 76 13.63 2.62 -1.83
N LYS A 77 13.64 1.40 -1.27
CA LYS A 77 13.84 0.17 -2.05
C LYS A 77 12.65 -0.10 -2.96
N LYS A 78 12.91 -0.72 -4.11
CA LYS A 78 11.85 -1.26 -4.96
C LYS A 78 11.31 -2.57 -4.39
N GLY A 79 10.00 -2.73 -4.40
CA GLY A 79 9.34 -3.98 -4.08
C GLY A 79 9.63 -5.02 -5.16
N ASP A 80 9.87 -6.25 -4.70
CA ASP A 80 10.18 -7.37 -5.57
C ASP A 80 8.92 -7.86 -6.30
N CYS A 81 9.10 -8.37 -7.51
CA CYS A 81 8.03 -8.91 -8.36
C CYS A 81 7.98 -10.45 -8.27
N SER A 82 8.41 -11.02 -7.15
CA SER A 82 8.48 -12.46 -6.93
C SER A 82 7.10 -13.14 -6.86
N ASN A 83 6.01 -12.37 -6.80
CA ASN A 83 4.63 -12.87 -6.84
C ASN A 83 4.07 -13.12 -8.25
N ASP A 84 4.81 -12.85 -9.33
CA ASP A 84 4.40 -13.17 -10.71
C ASP A 84 4.39 -14.68 -11.04
N LYS A 85 4.58 -15.57 -10.05
CA LYS A 85 4.74 -17.03 -10.28
C LYS A 85 3.72 -17.93 -9.55
N LYS A 86 2.49 -17.49 -9.33
CA LYS A 86 1.37 -18.41 -9.06
C LYS A 86 0.10 -18.00 -9.76
#